data_AF-A0A965PAJ3-F1
#
_entry.id   AF-A0A965PAJ3-F1
#
_cell.length_a   1.000
_cell.length_b   1.000
_cell.length_c   1.000
_cell.angle_alpha   90.00
_cell.angle_beta   90.00
_cell.angle_gamma   90.00
#
_symmetry.space_group_name_H-M   'P 1'
#
loop_
_entity.id
_entity.type
_entity.pdbx_description
1 polymer ?
#
loop_
_entity_poly.entity_id
_entity_poly.type
_entity_poly.pdbx_seq_one_letter_code
_entity_poly.pdbx_strand_id
1 'polypeptide(L)'
;MTDAAASTRFESKRRLILDEATRLFKARGLKGATLIDVARSIGLSNTSVSYYFPRRDDLAAACFFRTISAYDALLDAVEPVEAEGRIGAFLDLHFAHLARMARGQAPDLIGFSDLSALTGPQAEGVFDAFVALFRRARRVLIGPPRVGDTPSARNARTHLLLSVVFGAAHWAREFEAEDLPRIGARTADILLNGLATTGAIWPPEALDFDARPDARPDDGAREAFLRAATRLLNEKGYHGASVSQISARLGVTKGSFYHHLDTKADLV
;
A
#
# COMPACT_ATOMS: atom_id res chain seq x y z
N MET A 1 -4.93 23.98 -35.31
CA MET A 1 -5.99 24.03 -34.28
C MET A 1 -6.73 22.69 -34.07
N THR A 2 -6.70 21.76 -35.04
CA THR A 2 -7.39 20.46 -34.98
C THR A 2 -6.71 19.41 -34.09
N ASP A 3 -5.37 19.42 -34.01
CA ASP A 3 -4.59 18.39 -33.30
C ASP A 3 -4.67 18.51 -31.76
N ALA A 4 -4.63 19.75 -31.24
CA ALA A 4 -4.77 20.01 -29.81
C ALA A 4 -6.17 19.66 -29.27
N ALA A 5 -7.23 19.87 -30.06
CA ALA A 5 -8.59 19.53 -29.68
C ALA A 5 -8.83 18.00 -29.68
N ALA A 6 -8.23 17.27 -30.64
CA ALA A 6 -8.27 15.82 -30.69
C ALA A 6 -7.50 15.18 -29.51
N SER A 7 -6.31 15.70 -29.19
CA SER A 7 -5.53 15.29 -28.01
C SER A 7 -6.31 15.52 -26.70
N THR A 8 -6.97 16.67 -26.56
CA THR A 8 -7.78 16.99 -25.37
C THR A 8 -8.96 16.03 -25.19
N ARG A 9 -9.62 15.64 -26.29
CA ARG A 9 -10.73 14.67 -26.28
C ARG A 9 -10.25 13.26 -25.93
N PHE A 10 -9.09 12.86 -26.46
CA PHE A 10 -8.45 11.59 -26.13
C PHE A 10 -8.13 11.50 -24.63
N GLU A 11 -7.45 12.49 -24.06
CA GLU A 11 -7.11 12.53 -22.63
C GLU A 11 -8.34 12.57 -21.74
N SER A 12 -9.38 13.32 -22.13
CA SER A 12 -10.65 13.36 -21.40
C SER A 12 -11.32 11.98 -21.35
N LYS A 13 -11.31 11.23 -22.45
CA LYS A 13 -11.88 9.89 -22.52
C LYS A 13 -11.06 8.88 -21.73
N ARG A 14 -9.73 8.96 -21.85
CA ARG A 14 -8.79 8.14 -21.08
C ARG A 14 -8.97 8.34 -19.58
N ARG A 15 -9.12 9.60 -19.15
CA ARG A 15 -9.39 9.96 -17.74
C ARG A 15 -10.73 9.39 -17.25
N LEU A 16 -11.80 9.51 -18.05
CA LEU A 16 -13.10 8.93 -17.71
C LEU A 16 -13.03 7.41 -17.47
N ILE A 17 -12.32 6.69 -18.34
CA ILE A 17 -12.09 5.24 -18.18
C ILE A 17 -11.32 4.95 -16.88
N LEU A 18 -10.29 5.74 -16.58
CA LEU A 18 -9.44 5.55 -15.41
C LEU A 18 -10.17 5.85 -14.09
N ASP A 19 -11.01 6.89 -14.07
CA ASP A 19 -11.85 7.25 -12.93
C ASP A 19 -12.82 6.11 -12.59
N GLU A 20 -13.51 5.60 -13.61
CA GLU A 20 -14.46 4.52 -13.43
C GLU A 20 -13.79 3.20 -13.07
N ALA A 21 -12.64 2.89 -13.67
CA ALA A 21 -11.86 1.69 -13.33
C ALA A 21 -11.43 1.70 -11.86
N THR A 22 -10.96 2.85 -11.37
CA THR A 22 -10.56 2.98 -9.97
C THR A 22 -11.74 2.79 -9.02
N ARG A 23 -12.92 3.35 -9.35
CA ARG A 23 -14.14 3.13 -8.57
C ARG A 23 -14.52 1.65 -8.50
N LEU A 24 -14.47 0.94 -9.64
CA LEU A 24 -14.77 -0.50 -9.70
C LEU A 24 -13.73 -1.35 -8.95
N PHE A 25 -12.43 -1.03 -9.08
CA PHE A 25 -11.37 -1.71 -8.34
C PHE A 25 -11.47 -1.50 -6.83
N LYS A 26 -11.78 -0.28 -6.37
CA LYS A 26 -12.04 -0.04 -4.93
C LYS A 26 -13.21 -0.87 -4.40
N ALA A 27 -14.28 -1.01 -5.20
CA ALA A 27 -15.49 -1.70 -4.76
C ALA A 27 -15.41 -3.24 -4.83
N ARG A 28 -14.67 -3.79 -5.81
CA ARG A 28 -14.66 -5.24 -6.11
C ARG A 28 -13.29 -5.90 -5.99
N GLY A 29 -12.25 -5.12 -5.65
CA GLY A 29 -10.86 -5.54 -5.73
C GLY A 29 -10.35 -5.69 -7.17
N LEU A 30 -9.02 -5.81 -7.32
CA LEU A 30 -8.40 -5.92 -8.65
C LEU A 30 -8.82 -7.16 -9.46
N LYS A 31 -9.07 -8.28 -8.78
CA LYS A 31 -9.49 -9.53 -9.44
C LYS A 31 -10.97 -9.53 -9.83
N GLY A 32 -11.79 -8.68 -9.21
CA GLY A 32 -13.24 -8.67 -9.35
C GLY A 32 -13.80 -7.74 -10.43
N ALA A 33 -12.96 -7.00 -11.16
CA ALA A 33 -13.38 -6.08 -12.21
C ALA A 33 -12.66 -6.33 -13.54
N THR A 34 -13.41 -6.26 -14.63
CA THR A 34 -12.93 -6.47 -16.00
C THR A 34 -13.03 -5.21 -16.87
N LEU A 35 -12.32 -5.17 -18.00
CA LEU A 35 -12.48 -4.09 -18.99
C LEU A 35 -13.93 -3.96 -19.49
N ILE A 36 -14.66 -5.07 -19.56
CA ILE A 36 -16.07 -5.11 -19.97
C ILE A 36 -16.95 -4.45 -18.91
N ASP A 37 -16.68 -4.69 -17.62
CA ASP A 37 -17.41 -4.04 -16.53
C ASP A 37 -17.23 -2.53 -16.56
N VAL A 38 -15.99 -2.07 -16.77
CA VAL A 38 -15.66 -0.64 -16.94
C VAL A 38 -16.38 -0.07 -18.16
N ALA A 39 -16.31 -0.74 -19.31
CA ALA A 39 -16.98 -0.27 -20.52
C ALA A 39 -18.50 -0.12 -20.30
N ARG A 40 -19.12 -1.13 -19.70
CA ARG A 40 -20.57 -1.16 -19.43
C ARG A 40 -21.00 -0.02 -18.51
N SER A 41 -20.23 0.30 -17.46
CA SER A 41 -20.66 1.28 -16.46
C SER A 41 -20.60 2.73 -16.94
N ILE A 42 -19.78 3.04 -17.95
CA ILE A 42 -19.74 4.35 -18.62
C ILE A 42 -20.34 4.34 -20.04
N GLY A 43 -21.11 3.31 -20.39
CA GLY A 43 -21.84 3.23 -21.66
C GLY A 43 -20.94 3.17 -22.90
N LEU A 44 -19.74 2.61 -22.78
CA LEU A 44 -18.80 2.40 -23.88
C LEU A 44 -18.80 0.94 -24.34
N SER A 45 -18.33 0.69 -25.56
CA SER A 45 -18.03 -0.67 -26.00
C SER A 45 -16.70 -1.16 -25.41
N ASN A 46 -16.56 -2.48 -25.28
CA ASN A 46 -15.28 -3.07 -24.88
C ASN A 46 -14.15 -2.65 -25.84
N THR A 47 -14.42 -2.61 -27.15
CA THR A 47 -13.48 -2.13 -28.17
C THR A 47 -13.04 -0.68 -27.92
N SER A 48 -13.95 0.20 -27.48
CA SER A 48 -13.60 1.58 -27.14
C SER A 48 -12.68 1.65 -25.92
N VAL A 49 -12.84 0.80 -24.91
CA VAL A 49 -11.95 0.77 -23.73
C VAL A 49 -10.61 0.12 -24.08
N SER A 50 -10.63 -1.00 -24.82
CA SER A 50 -9.43 -1.70 -25.28
C SER A 50 -8.51 -0.86 -26.16
N TYR A 51 -9.06 0.15 -26.86
CA TYR A 51 -8.25 1.13 -27.60
C TYR A 51 -7.32 1.95 -26.70
N TYR A 52 -7.76 2.31 -25.49
CA TYR A 52 -6.93 3.06 -24.52
C TYR A 52 -6.11 2.14 -23.62
N PHE A 53 -6.67 0.99 -23.26
CA PHE A 53 -6.07 0.02 -22.36
C PHE A 53 -6.25 -1.39 -22.92
N PRO A 54 -5.28 -1.89 -23.71
CA PRO A 54 -5.40 -3.17 -24.40
C PRO A 54 -5.63 -4.35 -23.44
N ARG A 55 -5.00 -4.33 -22.27
CA ARG A 55 -5.12 -5.36 -21.23
C ARG A 55 -5.67 -4.75 -19.95
N ARG A 56 -6.38 -5.58 -19.16
CA ARG A 56 -6.83 -5.23 -17.81
C ARG A 56 -5.66 -4.78 -16.94
N ASP A 57 -4.52 -5.45 -17.06
CA ASP A 57 -3.32 -5.14 -16.27
C ASP A 57 -2.73 -3.77 -16.64
N ASP A 58 -2.88 -3.31 -17.89
CA ASP A 58 -2.48 -1.95 -18.29
C ASP A 58 -3.35 -0.90 -17.60
N LEU A 59 -4.66 -1.16 -17.49
CA LEU A 59 -5.61 -0.29 -16.79
C LEU A 59 -5.35 -0.27 -15.28
N ALA A 60 -5.09 -1.44 -14.68
CA ALA A 60 -4.75 -1.56 -13.27
C ALA A 60 -3.43 -0.83 -12.95
N ALA A 61 -2.39 -1.02 -13.78
CA ALA A 61 -1.13 -0.32 -13.65
C ALA A 61 -1.31 1.21 -13.74
N ALA A 62 -2.12 1.69 -14.68
CA ALA A 62 -2.43 3.12 -14.79
C ALA A 62 -3.14 3.67 -13.53
N CYS A 63 -4.00 2.89 -12.88
CA CYS A 63 -4.64 3.29 -11.61
C CYS A 63 -3.62 3.40 -10.46
N PHE A 64 -2.64 2.48 -10.41
CA PHE A 64 -1.55 2.55 -9.43
C PHE A 64 -0.63 3.75 -9.71
N PHE A 65 -0.24 3.98 -10.95
CA PHE A 65 0.57 5.14 -11.31
C PHE A 65 -0.13 6.44 -10.95
N ARG A 66 -1.44 6.56 -11.18
CA ARG A 66 -2.22 7.71 -10.70
C ARG A 66 -2.13 7.91 -9.19
N THR A 67 -2.23 6.82 -8.43
CA THR A 67 -2.13 6.86 -6.97
C THR A 67 -0.72 7.28 -6.53
N ILE A 68 0.32 6.72 -7.14
CA ILE A 68 1.72 7.09 -6.89
C ILE A 68 1.94 8.57 -7.20
N SER A 69 1.48 9.05 -8.36
CA SER A 69 1.59 10.46 -8.75
C SER A 69 0.86 11.39 -7.77
N ALA A 70 -0.28 10.97 -7.22
CA ALA A 70 -0.98 11.76 -6.21
C ALA A 70 -0.13 11.92 -4.94
N TYR A 71 0.49 10.85 -4.45
CA TYR A 71 1.39 10.92 -3.30
C TYR A 71 2.70 11.66 -3.59
N ASP A 72 3.25 11.52 -4.80
CA ASP A 72 4.40 12.31 -5.24
C ASP A 72 4.11 13.81 -5.19
N ALA A 73 2.92 14.24 -5.65
CA ALA A 73 2.50 15.63 -5.57
C ALA A 73 2.35 16.13 -4.12
N LEU A 74 1.91 15.27 -3.20
CA LEU A 74 1.91 15.61 -1.76
C LEU A 74 3.34 15.77 -1.22
N LEU A 75 4.27 14.91 -1.64
CA LEU A 75 5.68 15.01 -1.28
C LEU A 75 6.34 16.27 -1.86
N ASP A 76 6.04 16.61 -3.12
CA ASP A 76 6.49 17.86 -3.76
C ASP A 76 6.05 19.08 -2.96
N ALA A 77 4.80 19.10 -2.50
CA ALA A 77 4.23 20.22 -1.76
C ALA A 77 4.86 20.43 -0.37
N VAL A 78 5.35 19.37 0.28
CA VAL A 78 5.97 19.46 1.62
C VAL A 78 7.49 19.54 1.60
N GLU A 79 8.14 19.20 0.49
CA GLU A 79 9.60 19.31 0.36
C GLU A 79 10.17 20.70 0.73
N PRO A 80 9.54 21.85 0.39
CA PRO A 80 10.00 23.16 0.83
C PRO A 80 9.71 23.52 2.29
N VAL A 81 8.92 22.73 3.02
CA VAL A 81 8.64 22.95 4.45
C VAL A 81 9.87 22.55 5.28
N GLU A 82 10.12 23.25 6.39
CA GLU A 82 11.16 22.90 7.37
C GLU A 82 11.01 21.44 7.84
N ALA A 83 12.15 20.77 8.06
CA ALA A 83 12.20 19.32 8.26
C ALA A 83 11.29 18.83 9.41
N GLU A 84 11.24 19.59 10.50
CA GLU A 84 10.42 19.31 11.69
C GLU A 84 8.91 19.39 11.40
N GLY A 85 8.51 20.22 10.43
CA GLY A 85 7.10 20.44 10.07
C GLY A 85 6.58 19.51 8.96
N ARG A 86 7.46 18.82 8.23
CA ARG A 86 7.09 18.07 7.01
C ARG A 86 6.06 16.97 7.25
N ILE A 87 6.18 16.22 8.35
CA ILE A 87 5.24 15.12 8.66
C ILE A 87 3.85 15.69 8.94
N GLY A 88 3.75 16.76 9.73
CA GLY A 88 2.48 17.43 10.03
C GLY A 88 1.83 17.97 8.75
N ALA A 89 2.59 18.74 7.97
CA ALA A 89 2.10 19.30 6.69
C ALA A 89 1.67 18.20 5.70
N PHE A 90 2.39 17.08 5.65
CA PHE A 90 2.04 15.95 4.78
C PHE A 90 0.72 15.30 5.20
N LEU A 91 0.51 15.09 6.50
CA LEU A 91 -0.75 14.54 7.02
C LEU A 91 -1.91 15.51 6.78
N ASP A 92 -1.72 16.81 7.00
CA ASP A 92 -2.76 17.81 6.71
C ASP A 92 -3.17 17.78 5.24
N LEU A 93 -2.20 17.77 4.32
CA LEU A 93 -2.49 17.68 2.88
C LEU A 93 -3.13 16.35 2.50
N HIS A 94 -2.71 15.23 3.10
CA HIS A 94 -3.28 13.92 2.86
C HIS A 94 -4.75 13.85 3.30
N PHE A 95 -5.08 14.29 4.51
CA PHE A 95 -6.46 14.30 5.01
C PHE A 95 -7.33 15.33 4.27
N ALA A 96 -6.77 16.46 3.84
CA ALA A 96 -7.45 17.39 2.95
C ALA A 96 -7.76 16.75 1.58
N HIS A 97 -6.84 15.93 1.05
CA HIS A 97 -7.07 15.17 -0.18
C HIS A 97 -8.20 14.13 -0.02
N LEU A 98 -8.21 13.39 1.09
CA LEU A 98 -9.29 12.46 1.42
C LEU A 98 -10.65 13.17 1.54
N ALA A 99 -10.69 14.35 2.17
CA ALA A 99 -11.92 15.17 2.24
C ALA A 99 -12.41 15.62 0.86
N ARG A 100 -11.48 16.00 -0.04
CA ARG A 100 -11.84 16.31 -1.43
C ARG A 100 -12.39 15.10 -2.16
N MET A 101 -11.83 13.91 -1.95
CA MET A 101 -12.36 12.67 -2.54
C MET A 101 -13.76 12.38 -2.03
N ALA A 102 -14.00 12.48 -0.72
CA ALA A 102 -15.32 12.27 -0.11
C ALA A 102 -16.39 13.22 -0.66
N ARG A 103 -16.01 14.47 -0.99
CA ARG A 103 -16.89 15.47 -1.61
C ARG A 103 -17.00 15.36 -3.14
N GLY A 104 -16.34 14.39 -3.77
CA GLY A 104 -16.29 14.26 -5.23
C GLY A 104 -15.50 15.39 -5.94
N GLN A 105 -14.66 16.12 -5.21
CA GLN A 105 -13.81 17.22 -5.70
C GLN A 105 -12.39 16.75 -6.12
N ALA A 106 -12.12 15.46 -5.98
CA ALA A 106 -10.91 14.78 -6.42
C ALA A 106 -11.27 13.35 -6.87
N PRO A 107 -10.56 12.78 -7.84
CA PRO A 107 -10.79 11.41 -8.27
C PRO A 107 -10.42 10.41 -7.16
N ASP A 108 -11.10 9.27 -7.16
CA ASP A 108 -10.77 8.17 -6.26
C ASP A 108 -9.35 7.62 -6.53
N LEU A 109 -8.71 7.05 -5.50
CA LEU A 109 -7.42 6.34 -5.61
C LEU A 109 -7.58 4.88 -5.18
N ILE A 110 -6.86 3.97 -5.85
CA ILE A 110 -6.80 2.57 -5.42
C ILE A 110 -5.78 2.41 -4.29
N GLY A 111 -6.03 1.48 -3.37
CA GLY A 111 -5.08 1.15 -2.32
C GLY A 111 -3.93 0.27 -2.81
N PHE A 112 -2.80 0.31 -2.13
CA PHE A 112 -1.65 -0.56 -2.41
C PHE A 112 -1.78 -1.99 -1.86
N SER A 113 -2.86 -2.31 -1.14
CA SER A 113 -3.13 -3.65 -0.60
C SER A 113 -3.20 -4.72 -1.70
N ASP A 114 -3.72 -4.34 -2.86
CA ASP A 114 -3.90 -5.24 -4.01
C ASP A 114 -2.70 -5.24 -4.96
N LEU A 115 -1.60 -4.55 -4.61
CA LEU A 115 -0.42 -4.48 -5.49
C LEU A 115 0.15 -5.88 -5.79
N SER A 116 0.07 -6.81 -4.84
CA SER A 116 0.48 -8.21 -5.02
C SER A 116 -0.41 -9.02 -5.97
N ALA A 117 -1.63 -8.53 -6.25
CA ALA A 117 -2.53 -9.16 -7.21
C ALA A 117 -2.23 -8.77 -8.66
N LEU A 118 -1.42 -7.75 -8.88
CA LEU A 118 -0.93 -7.38 -10.20
C LEU A 118 0.21 -8.32 -10.60
N THR A 119 0.11 -8.91 -11.79
CA THR A 119 1.08 -9.90 -12.30
C THR A 119 1.56 -9.54 -13.69
N GLY A 120 2.70 -10.09 -14.10
CA GLY A 120 3.26 -9.90 -15.44
C GLY A 120 4.11 -8.62 -15.56
N PRO A 121 4.55 -8.27 -16.78
CA PRO A 121 5.50 -7.18 -17.01
C PRO A 121 5.06 -5.81 -16.46
N GLN A 122 3.75 -5.55 -16.45
CA GLN A 122 3.16 -4.33 -15.91
C GLN A 122 3.38 -4.21 -14.39
N ALA A 123 3.44 -5.34 -13.67
CA ALA A 123 3.63 -5.35 -12.23
C ALA A 123 5.03 -4.85 -11.82
N GLU A 124 6.06 -5.19 -12.60
CA GLU A 124 7.44 -4.77 -12.34
C GLU A 124 7.57 -3.26 -12.34
N GLY A 125 7.05 -2.59 -13.37
CA GLY A 125 7.09 -1.13 -13.47
C GLY A 125 6.34 -0.42 -12.34
N VAL A 126 5.20 -0.98 -11.90
CA VAL A 126 4.45 -0.42 -10.76
C VAL A 126 5.18 -0.66 -9.45
N PHE A 127 5.76 -1.84 -9.25
CA PHE A 127 6.53 -2.16 -8.05
C PHE A 127 7.76 -1.25 -7.92
N ASP A 128 8.49 -1.04 -9.01
CA ASP A 128 9.64 -0.13 -9.03
C ASP A 128 9.22 1.31 -8.70
N ALA A 129 8.10 1.78 -9.26
CA ALA A 129 7.56 3.10 -8.95
C ALA A 129 7.10 3.22 -7.47
N PHE A 130 6.48 2.17 -6.92
CA PHE A 130 6.12 2.14 -5.49
C PHE A 130 7.36 2.15 -4.59
N VAL A 131 8.40 1.39 -4.93
CA VAL A 131 9.69 1.40 -4.22
C VAL A 131 10.35 2.79 -4.31
N ALA A 132 10.28 3.46 -5.47
CA ALA A 132 10.76 4.82 -5.64
C ALA A 132 10.00 5.80 -4.74
N LEU A 133 8.66 5.73 -4.72
CA LEU A 133 7.81 6.52 -3.82
C LEU A 133 8.20 6.31 -2.35
N PHE A 134 8.39 5.06 -1.92
CA PHE A 134 8.82 4.74 -0.56
C PHE A 134 10.17 5.38 -0.21
N ARG A 135 11.17 5.23 -1.10
CA ARG A 135 12.50 5.83 -0.91
C ARG A 135 12.42 7.35 -0.84
N ARG A 136 11.54 7.96 -1.65
CA ARG A 136 11.29 9.40 -1.67
C ARG A 136 10.63 9.87 -0.37
N ALA A 137 9.55 9.22 0.07
CA ALA A 137 8.88 9.51 1.33
C ALA A 137 9.85 9.42 2.51
N ARG A 138 10.71 8.39 2.57
CA ARG A 138 11.77 8.27 3.58
C ARG A 138 12.74 9.46 3.55
N ARG A 139 13.17 9.88 2.35
CA ARG A 139 14.12 10.99 2.18
C ARG A 139 13.49 12.31 2.65
N VAL A 140 12.26 12.60 2.21
CA VAL A 140 11.59 13.88 2.45
C VAL A 140 11.05 13.98 3.87
N LEU A 141 10.34 12.96 4.36
CA LEU A 141 9.58 13.01 5.61
C LEU A 141 10.37 12.56 6.83
N ILE A 142 11.25 11.56 6.70
CA ILE A 142 12.04 11.03 7.83
C ILE A 142 13.41 11.70 7.94
N GLY A 143 13.96 12.18 6.82
CA GLY A 143 15.25 12.88 6.81
C GLY A 143 16.43 11.94 7.09
N PRO A 144 17.62 12.51 7.45
CA PRO A 144 18.83 11.74 7.72
C PRO A 144 18.71 10.88 9.01
N PRO A 145 19.59 9.88 9.19
CA PRO A 145 19.66 9.14 10.45
C PRO A 145 19.93 10.06 11.64
N ARG A 146 19.26 9.81 12.75
CA ARG A 146 19.51 10.48 14.04
C ARG A 146 20.64 9.77 14.78
N VAL A 147 21.28 10.46 15.72
CA VAL A 147 22.30 9.85 16.59
C VAL A 147 21.68 8.67 17.34
N GLY A 148 22.32 7.49 17.26
CA GLY A 148 21.82 6.26 17.86
C GLY A 148 20.80 5.48 17.01
N ASP A 149 20.44 5.95 15.80
CA ASP A 149 19.60 5.18 14.90
C ASP A 149 20.31 3.90 14.44
N THR A 150 19.59 2.78 14.48
CA THR A 150 20.01 1.57 13.76
C THR A 150 19.84 1.76 12.24
N PRO A 151 20.56 0.98 11.40
CA PRO A 151 20.37 1.04 9.96
C PRO A 151 18.92 0.81 9.49
N SER A 152 18.13 0.05 10.24
CA SER A 152 16.73 -0.27 9.93
C SER A 152 15.70 0.73 10.46
N ALA A 153 16.06 1.56 11.45
CA ALA A 153 15.12 2.46 12.13
C ALA A 153 14.39 3.42 11.17
N ARG A 154 15.11 3.98 10.19
CA ARG A 154 14.52 4.89 9.19
C ARG A 154 13.47 4.20 8.32
N ASN A 155 13.75 2.96 7.91
CA ASN A 155 12.81 2.18 7.12
C ASN A 155 11.57 1.85 7.96
N ALA A 156 11.75 1.44 9.21
CA ALA A 156 10.65 1.15 10.13
C ALA A 156 9.74 2.38 10.34
N ARG A 157 10.31 3.56 10.59
CA ARG A 157 9.54 4.81 10.73
C ARG A 157 8.79 5.19 9.43
N THR A 158 9.41 4.97 8.27
CA THR A 158 8.75 5.20 6.98
C THR A 158 7.59 4.23 6.77
N HIS A 159 7.78 2.95 7.05
CA HIS A 159 6.72 1.94 6.97
C HIS A 159 5.56 2.26 7.91
N LEU A 160 5.85 2.65 9.15
CA LEU A 160 4.82 3.07 10.11
C LEU A 160 4.00 4.25 9.56
N LEU A 161 4.66 5.31 9.11
CA LEU A 161 3.99 6.49 8.58
C LEU A 161 3.13 6.15 7.35
N LEU A 162 3.69 5.44 6.37
CA LEU A 162 2.95 5.06 5.17
C LEU A 162 1.82 4.06 5.45
N SER A 163 1.99 3.19 6.45
CA SER A 163 0.91 2.29 6.89
C SER A 163 -0.27 3.08 7.46
N VAL A 164 -0.02 4.13 8.25
CA VAL A 164 -1.09 5.00 8.76
C VAL A 164 -1.75 5.77 7.63
N VAL A 165 -0.96 6.36 6.72
CA VAL A 165 -1.45 7.14 5.57
C VAL A 165 -2.28 6.29 4.62
N PHE A 166 -1.78 5.13 4.19
CA PHE A 166 -2.54 4.25 3.28
C PHE A 166 -3.73 3.59 3.97
N GLY A 167 -3.60 3.29 5.26
CA GLY A 167 -4.71 2.80 6.07
C GLY A 167 -5.84 3.82 6.22
N ALA A 168 -5.50 5.11 6.36
CA ALA A 168 -6.48 6.19 6.48
C ALA A 168 -7.47 6.23 5.32
N ALA A 169 -7.01 6.00 4.09
CA ALA A 169 -7.89 5.94 2.92
C ALA A 169 -8.98 4.85 3.02
N HIS A 170 -8.80 3.82 3.86
CA HIS A 170 -9.75 2.70 4.01
C HIS A 170 -10.88 2.99 5.00
N TRP A 171 -10.57 3.66 6.12
CA TRP A 171 -11.52 3.96 7.19
C TRP A 171 -12.04 5.41 7.18
N ALA A 172 -11.36 6.34 6.50
CA ALA A 172 -11.77 7.75 6.44
C ALA A 172 -13.17 7.95 5.81
N ARG A 173 -13.62 7.01 4.97
CA ARG A 173 -14.96 7.02 4.36
C ARG A 173 -16.11 6.87 5.37
N GLU A 174 -15.82 6.41 6.58
CA GLU A 174 -16.80 6.26 7.67
C GLU A 174 -17.02 7.58 8.43
N PHE A 175 -16.28 8.64 8.08
CA PHE A 175 -16.36 9.95 8.69
C PHE A 175 -16.84 11.00 7.70
N GLU A 176 -17.49 12.05 8.22
CA GLU A 176 -17.86 13.22 7.42
C GLU A 176 -16.60 13.96 6.93
N ALA A 177 -16.68 14.52 5.72
CA ALA A 177 -15.53 15.16 5.08
C ALA A 177 -15.00 16.37 5.89
N GLU A 178 -15.87 17.01 6.66
CA GLU A 178 -15.59 18.15 7.54
C GLU A 178 -14.76 17.76 8.77
N ASP A 179 -14.82 16.50 9.21
CA ASP A 179 -14.07 16.00 10.35
C ASP A 179 -12.64 15.58 10.00
N LEU A 180 -12.38 15.25 8.73
CA LEU A 180 -11.09 14.70 8.29
C LEU A 180 -9.88 15.61 8.60
N PRO A 181 -9.93 16.95 8.45
CA PRO A 181 -8.82 17.81 8.87
C PRO A 181 -8.52 17.70 10.37
N ARG A 182 -9.55 17.63 11.22
CA ARG A 182 -9.40 17.46 12.68
C ARG A 182 -8.77 16.10 13.00
N ILE A 183 -9.21 15.04 12.31
CA ILE A 183 -8.64 13.70 12.46
C ILE A 183 -7.18 13.67 12.01
N GLY A 184 -6.83 14.35 10.91
CA GLY A 184 -5.46 14.49 10.44
C GLY A 184 -4.55 15.15 11.48
N ALA A 185 -4.99 16.26 12.06
CA ALA A 185 -4.25 16.95 13.11
C ALA A 185 -4.02 16.06 14.34
N ARG A 186 -5.03 15.27 14.76
CA ARG A 186 -4.88 14.30 15.87
C ARG A 186 -3.96 13.14 15.52
N THR A 187 -3.99 12.68 14.28
CA THR A 187 -3.08 11.65 13.78
C THR A 187 -1.63 12.15 13.81
N ALA A 188 -1.39 13.39 13.38
CA ALA A 188 -0.07 14.02 13.43
C ALA A 188 0.43 14.18 14.87
N ASP A 189 -0.42 14.67 15.77
CA ASP A 189 -0.11 14.83 17.19
C ASP A 189 0.33 13.50 17.82
N ILE A 190 -0.43 12.42 17.61
CA ILE A 190 -0.08 11.09 18.11
C ILE A 190 1.24 10.57 17.52
N LEU A 191 1.48 10.77 16.22
CA LEU A 191 2.69 10.27 15.56
C LEU A 191 3.94 11.04 15.99
N LEU A 192 3.81 12.34 16.29
CA LEU A 192 4.93 13.21 16.64
C LEU A 192 5.21 13.23 18.15
N ASN A 193 4.16 13.22 18.97
CA ASN A 193 4.24 13.40 20.41
C ASN A 193 3.97 12.11 21.21
N GLY A 194 3.46 11.06 20.54
CA GLY A 194 3.13 9.78 21.16
C GLY A 194 1.79 9.79 21.88
N LEU A 195 1.49 8.68 22.58
CA LEU A 195 0.26 8.49 23.37
C LEU A 195 0.45 8.75 24.86
N ALA A 196 1.71 8.81 25.32
CA ALA A 196 2.03 8.92 26.73
C ALA A 196 1.91 10.38 27.21
N THR A 197 1.47 10.57 28.46
CA THR A 197 1.49 11.91 29.08
C THR A 197 2.92 12.43 29.21
N THR A 198 3.09 13.75 29.19
CA THR A 198 4.40 14.40 29.37
C THR A 198 5.08 13.90 30.65
N GLY A 199 6.32 13.43 30.53
CA GLY A 199 7.12 12.90 31.64
C GLY A 199 6.91 11.42 31.95
N ALA A 200 5.96 10.73 31.30
CA ALA A 200 5.84 9.29 31.42
C ALA A 200 7.00 8.59 30.70
N ILE A 201 7.66 7.68 31.41
CA ILE A 201 8.68 6.81 30.84
C ILE A 201 7.98 5.51 30.47
N TRP A 202 7.95 5.19 29.18
CA TRP A 202 7.60 3.85 28.71
C TRP A 202 8.90 3.06 28.59
N PRO A 203 9.15 2.04 29.43
CA PRO A 203 10.24 1.10 29.22
C PRO A 203 9.74 -0.02 28.31
N PRO A 204 9.89 0.07 26.96
CA PRO A 204 9.44 -1.02 26.12
C PRO A 204 10.29 -2.24 26.44
N GLU A 205 9.66 -3.34 26.84
CA GLU A 205 10.32 -4.62 26.83
C GLU A 205 10.59 -4.99 25.36
N ALA A 206 11.86 -5.15 25.01
CA ALA A 206 12.23 -5.54 23.66
C ALA A 206 11.68 -6.94 23.41
N LEU A 207 10.80 -7.07 22.42
CA LEU A 207 10.36 -8.38 21.98
C LEU A 207 11.59 -9.11 21.42
N ASP A 208 11.94 -10.22 22.06
CA ASP A 208 12.98 -11.09 21.55
C ASP A 208 12.44 -11.83 20.32
N PHE A 209 12.77 -11.31 19.13
CA PHE A 209 12.39 -11.95 17.87
C PHE A 209 13.24 -13.19 17.56
N ASP A 210 14.39 -13.33 18.22
CA ASP A 210 15.29 -14.48 18.13
C ASP A 210 14.93 -15.56 19.15
N ALA A 211 14.25 -15.18 20.24
CA ALA A 211 13.51 -16.11 21.06
C ALA A 211 12.59 -16.87 20.11
N ARG A 212 12.95 -18.14 19.89
CA ARG A 212 11.97 -19.11 19.46
C ARG A 212 10.90 -19.00 20.55
N PRO A 213 9.64 -18.62 20.24
CA PRO A 213 8.59 -18.99 21.15
C PRO A 213 8.78 -20.50 21.25
N ASP A 214 9.15 -20.97 22.44
CA ASP A 214 9.43 -22.37 22.67
C ASP A 214 8.32 -23.13 21.95
N ALA A 215 8.70 -24.07 21.08
CA ALA A 215 7.72 -24.95 20.47
C ALA A 215 6.85 -25.41 21.64
N ARG A 216 5.58 -24.98 21.67
CA ARG A 216 4.75 -25.39 22.80
C ARG A 216 4.76 -26.91 22.73
N PRO A 217 4.89 -27.64 23.84
CA PRO A 217 4.93 -29.10 23.81
C PRO A 217 3.76 -29.74 23.03
N ASP A 218 2.69 -28.96 22.81
CA ASP A 218 1.45 -29.31 22.12
C ASP A 218 1.31 -28.69 20.70
N ASP A 219 2.31 -27.96 20.19
CA ASP A 219 2.28 -27.41 18.82
C ASP A 219 2.42 -28.58 17.83
N GLY A 220 1.30 -29.03 17.27
CA GLY A 220 1.29 -30.04 16.22
C GLY A 220 2.08 -29.59 14.97
N ALA A 221 2.47 -30.55 14.12
CA ALA A 221 3.30 -30.31 12.93
C ALA A 221 2.78 -29.17 12.02
N ARG A 222 1.44 -29.02 11.93
CA ARG A 222 0.80 -27.92 11.19
C ARG A 222 1.18 -26.53 11.70
N GLU A 223 1.20 -26.34 13.03
CA GLU A 223 1.54 -25.05 13.66
C GLU A 223 3.02 -24.71 13.45
N ALA A 224 3.90 -25.72 13.49
CA ALA A 224 5.31 -25.56 13.16
C ALA A 224 5.52 -25.09 11.71
N PHE A 225 4.77 -25.65 10.75
CA PHE A 225 4.78 -25.22 9.35
C PHE A 225 4.30 -23.78 9.18
N LEU A 226 3.18 -23.41 9.82
CA LEU A 226 2.66 -22.04 9.77
C LEU A 226 3.68 -21.04 10.33
N ARG A 227 4.27 -21.31 11.50
CA ARG A 227 5.27 -20.44 12.11
C ARG A 227 6.52 -20.27 11.24
N ALA A 228 7.02 -21.36 10.66
CA ALA A 228 8.17 -21.32 9.74
C ALA A 228 7.85 -20.55 8.45
N ALA A 229 6.64 -20.73 7.92
CA ALA A 229 6.15 -20.00 6.77
C ALA A 229 6.03 -18.50 7.06
N THR A 230 5.36 -18.09 8.14
CA THR A 230 5.22 -16.68 8.53
C THR A 230 6.58 -15.99 8.62
N ARG A 231 7.58 -16.63 9.22
CA ARG A 231 8.95 -16.08 9.29
C ARG A 231 9.57 -15.92 7.91
N LEU A 232 9.52 -16.97 7.09
CA LEU A 232 10.12 -16.91 5.75
C LEU A 232 9.41 -15.88 4.85
N LEU A 233 8.09 -15.73 5.00
CA LEU A 233 7.29 -14.73 4.32
C LEU A 233 7.66 -13.31 4.77
N ASN A 234 7.87 -13.09 6.07
CA ASN A 234 8.32 -11.80 6.60
C ASN A 234 9.74 -11.46 6.14
N GLU A 235 10.63 -12.46 6.03
CA GLU A 235 12.02 -12.26 5.60
C GLU A 235 12.16 -12.04 4.09
N LYS A 236 11.40 -12.78 3.25
CA LYS A 236 11.61 -12.85 1.80
C LYS A 236 10.41 -12.38 0.97
N GLY A 237 9.34 -11.94 1.61
CA GLY A 237 8.07 -11.67 0.97
C GLY A 237 7.36 -12.93 0.47
N TYR A 238 6.10 -12.78 0.04
CA TYR A 238 5.31 -13.92 -0.45
C TYR A 238 5.96 -14.63 -1.63
N HIS A 239 6.45 -13.89 -2.63
CA HIS A 239 7.03 -14.50 -3.83
C HIS A 239 8.42 -15.11 -3.59
N GLY A 240 9.20 -14.60 -2.64
CA GLY A 240 10.55 -15.10 -2.32
C GLY A 240 10.59 -16.32 -1.41
N ALA A 241 9.46 -16.70 -0.80
CA ALA A 241 9.32 -17.90 0.02
C ALA A 241 8.92 -19.12 -0.83
N SER A 242 9.37 -20.33 -0.48
CA SER A 242 8.95 -21.58 -1.14
C SER A 242 8.72 -22.69 -0.14
N VAL A 243 7.82 -23.64 -0.48
CA VAL A 243 7.53 -24.82 0.36
C VAL A 243 8.81 -25.59 0.71
N SER A 244 9.75 -25.68 -0.24
CA SER A 244 11.06 -26.32 -0.02
C SER A 244 11.90 -25.58 1.02
N GLN A 245 11.93 -24.24 0.99
CA GLN A 245 12.64 -23.44 1.99
C GLN A 245 11.98 -23.50 3.38
N ILE A 246 10.65 -23.57 3.43
CA ILE A 246 9.90 -23.74 4.69
C ILE A 246 10.23 -25.10 5.31
N SER A 247 10.15 -26.16 4.52
CA SER A 247 10.45 -27.53 4.96
C SER A 247 11.91 -27.68 5.41
N ALA A 248 12.85 -27.09 4.65
CA ALA A 248 14.27 -27.07 5.01
C ALA A 248 14.53 -26.36 6.34
N ARG A 249 13.78 -25.29 6.66
CA ARG A 249 13.92 -24.56 7.93
C ARG A 249 13.44 -25.35 9.14
N LEU A 250 12.54 -26.32 8.92
CA LEU A 250 12.05 -27.24 9.93
C LEU A 250 12.84 -28.57 9.97
N GLY A 251 13.82 -28.76 9.07
CA GLY A 251 14.57 -30.01 8.96
C GLY A 251 13.73 -31.18 8.46
N VAL A 252 12.61 -30.91 7.78
CA VAL A 252 11.67 -31.94 7.26
C VAL A 252 11.65 -31.95 5.74
N THR A 253 11.11 -33.03 5.16
CA THR A 253 10.99 -33.17 3.71
C THR A 253 9.82 -32.34 3.17
N LYS A 254 9.89 -32.01 1.88
CA LYS A 254 8.79 -31.35 1.16
C LYS A 254 7.48 -32.17 1.22
N GLY A 255 7.59 -33.51 1.31
CA GLY A 255 6.43 -34.40 1.45
C GLY A 255 5.69 -34.21 2.78
N SER A 256 6.41 -33.96 3.88
CA SER A 256 5.82 -33.69 5.19
C SER A 256 4.93 -32.45 5.21
N PHE A 257 5.21 -31.44 4.37
CA PHE A 257 4.36 -30.27 4.21
C PHE A 257 2.97 -30.64 3.68
N TYR A 258 2.93 -31.44 2.60
CA TYR A 258 1.67 -31.83 1.93
C TYR A 258 0.81 -32.81 2.74
N HIS A 259 1.33 -33.35 3.85
CA HIS A 259 0.52 -34.13 4.79
C HIS A 259 -0.31 -33.24 5.74
N HIS A 260 0.01 -31.95 5.85
CA HIS A 260 -0.63 -31.03 6.78
C HIS A 260 -1.25 -29.79 6.11
N LEU A 261 -0.75 -29.41 4.93
CA LEU A 261 -1.16 -28.23 4.18
C LEU A 261 -1.10 -28.53 2.67
N ASP A 262 -2.21 -28.32 1.97
CA ASP A 262 -2.33 -28.71 0.55
C ASP A 262 -1.56 -27.76 -0.38
N THR A 263 -1.54 -26.47 -0.05
CA THR A 263 -0.93 -25.45 -0.89
C THR A 263 -0.19 -24.39 -0.08
N LYS A 264 0.70 -23.65 -0.76
CA LYS A 264 1.33 -22.45 -0.20
C LYS A 264 0.30 -21.34 0.08
N ALA A 265 -0.88 -21.39 -0.54
CA ALA A 265 -1.94 -20.42 -0.29
C ALA A 265 -2.60 -20.63 1.09
N ASP A 266 -2.57 -21.85 1.63
CA ASP A 266 -3.10 -22.17 2.97
C ASP A 266 -2.22 -21.64 4.12
N LEU A 267 -1.12 -20.95 3.78
CA LEU A 267 -0.20 -20.29 4.71
C LEU A 267 -0.51 -18.81 4.93
N VAL A 268 -1.47 -18.23 4.20
CA VAL A 268 -1.78 -16.78 4.18
C VAL A 268 -3.27 -16.54 4.36
#